data_AF-A0A2M6WJ06-F1
#
_entry.id   AF-A0A2M6WJ06-F1
#
_cell.length_a   1.000
_cell.length_b   1.000
_cell.length_c   1.000
_cell.angle_alpha   90.00
_cell.angle_beta   90.00
_cell.angle_gamma   90.00
#
_symmetry.space_group_name_H-M   'P 1'
#
loop_
_entity.id
_entity.type
_entity.pdbx_description
1 polymer ?
#
loop_
_entity_poly.entity_id
_entity_poly.type
_entity_poly.pdbx_seq_one_letter_code
_entity_poly.pdbx_strand_id
1 'polypeptide(L)'
;MKTVAIYILLGVFIVLIAFQLYRLNERVIALRAEERELHERVSTLQANNEKLYKDIEYYANTRNLMKEFLSLFDYKRQGEDLYIIVPGTVREEVSKSAL
;
A
#
# COMPACT_ATOMS: atom_id res chain seq x y z
N MET A 1 48.17 -42.35 -0.05
CA MET A 1 48.45 -40.90 0.21
C MET A 1 47.84 -39.99 -0.85
N LYS A 2 48.06 -40.22 -2.16
CA LYS A 2 47.50 -39.38 -3.24
C LYS A 2 45.96 -39.29 -3.24
N THR A 3 45.27 -40.40 -3.01
CA THR A 3 43.79 -40.45 -2.92
C THR A 3 43.23 -39.65 -1.75
N VAL A 4 43.88 -39.76 -0.57
CA VAL A 4 43.50 -39.00 0.63
C VAL A 4 43.68 -37.49 0.40
N ALA A 5 44.78 -37.07 -0.24
CA ALA A 5 45.01 -35.68 -0.59
C ALA A 5 43.95 -35.11 -1.56
N ILE A 6 43.50 -35.92 -2.53
CA ILE A 6 42.42 -35.54 -3.46
C ILE A 6 41.10 -35.31 -2.70
N TYR A 7 40.74 -36.19 -1.76
CA TYR A 7 39.52 -36.01 -0.97
C TYR A 7 39.56 -34.78 -0.06
N ILE A 8 40.71 -34.47 0.53
CA ILE A 8 40.89 -33.25 1.33
C ILE A 8 40.71 -32.01 0.43
N LEU A 9 41.34 -32.00 -0.75
CA LEU A 9 41.23 -30.88 -1.67
C LEU A 9 39.79 -30.69 -2.18
N LEU A 10 39.09 -31.78 -2.47
CA LEU A 10 37.67 -31.75 -2.83
C LEU A 10 36.80 -31.20 -1.69
N GLY A 11 37.06 -31.62 -0.45
CA GLY A 11 36.34 -31.12 0.72
C GLY A 11 36.52 -29.61 0.90
N VAL A 12 37.75 -29.12 0.79
CA VAL A 12 38.03 -27.66 0.85
C VAL A 12 37.31 -26.92 -0.28
N PHE A 13 37.33 -27.47 -1.49
CA PHE A 13 36.67 -26.86 -2.65
C PHE A 13 35.15 -26.74 -2.45
N ILE A 14 34.50 -27.77 -1.91
CA ILE A 14 33.06 -27.75 -1.61
C ILE A 14 32.74 -26.68 -0.56
N VAL A 15 33.55 -26.58 0.50
CA VAL A 15 33.36 -25.58 1.56
C VAL A 15 33.48 -24.15 1.00
N LEU A 16 34.45 -23.90 0.12
CA LEU A 16 34.61 -22.60 -0.52
C LEU A 16 33.41 -22.22 -1.39
N ILE A 17 32.89 -23.17 -2.18
CA ILE A 17 31.69 -22.95 -3.01
C ILE A 17 30.48 -22.68 -2.13
N ALA A 18 30.26 -23.49 -1.10
CA ALA A 18 29.14 -23.32 -0.17
C ALA A 18 29.17 -21.94 0.49
N PHE A 19 30.36 -21.49 0.92
CA PHE A 19 30.53 -20.16 1.50
C PHE A 19 30.26 -19.03 0.50
N GLN A 20 30.70 -19.17 -0.74
CA GLN A 20 30.44 -18.18 -1.78
C GLN A 20 28.96 -18.09 -2.16
N LEU A 21 28.29 -19.24 -2.26
CA LEU A 21 26.84 -19.31 -2.50
C LEU A 21 26.05 -18.70 -1.35
N TYR A 22 26.44 -18.95 -0.10
CA TYR A 22 25.82 -18.35 1.07
C TYR A 22 25.89 -16.82 1.02
N ARG A 23 27.09 -16.27 0.81
CA ARG A 23 27.28 -14.81 0.67
C ARG A 23 26.52 -14.21 -0.52
N LEU A 24 26.45 -14.94 -1.63
CA LEU A 24 25.67 -14.49 -2.79
C LEU A 24 24.18 -14.43 -2.46
N ASN A 25 23.66 -15.45 -1.76
CA ASN A 25 22.26 -15.48 -1.37
C ASN A 25 21.90 -14.34 -0.40
N GLU A 26 22.75 -14.04 0.58
CA GLU A 26 22.55 -12.89 1.47
C GLU A 26 22.47 -11.58 0.69
N ARG A 27 23.36 -11.37 -0.29
CA ARG A 27 23.32 -10.18 -1.15
C ARG A 27 22.05 -10.12 -1.97
N VAL A 28 21.62 -11.24 -2.56
CA VAL A 28 20.37 -11.29 -3.34
C VAL A 28 19.17 -10.94 -2.48
N ILE A 29 19.11 -11.43 -1.23
CA ILE A 29 18.02 -11.10 -0.31
C ILE A 29 18.04 -9.61 0.04
N ALA A 30 19.21 -9.04 0.36
CA ALA A 30 19.34 -7.61 0.66
C ALA A 30 18.93 -6.73 -0.54
N LEU A 31 19.44 -7.04 -1.74
CA LEU A 31 19.10 -6.32 -2.97
C LEU A 31 17.59 -6.39 -3.28
N ARG A 32 16.94 -7.55 -3.07
CA ARG A 32 15.50 -7.67 -3.26
C ARG A 32 14.71 -6.85 -2.24
N ALA A 33 15.19 -6.74 -1.01
CA ALA A 33 14.56 -5.89 0.00
C ALA A 33 14.66 -4.41 -0.38
N GLU A 34 15.84 -3.96 -0.82
CA GLU A 34 16.07 -2.59 -1.31
C GLU A 34 15.23 -2.29 -2.57
N GLU A 35 15.16 -3.23 -3.51
CA GLU A 35 14.34 -3.10 -4.72
C GLU A 35 12.86 -2.94 -4.37
N ARG A 36 12.36 -3.75 -3.43
CA ARG A 36 10.98 -3.66 -2.96
C ARG A 36 10.70 -2.32 -2.28
N GLU A 37 11.59 -1.87 -1.39
CA GLU A 37 11.44 -0.58 -0.72
C GLU A 37 11.44 0.58 -1.74
N LEU A 38 12.33 0.53 -2.73
CA LEU A 38 12.38 1.53 -3.79
C LEU A 38 11.10 1.52 -4.62
N HIS A 39 10.61 0.34 -4.97
CA HIS A 39 9.35 0.19 -5.72
C HIS A 39 8.16 0.74 -4.94
N GLU A 40 8.05 0.44 -3.65
CA GLU A 40 7.00 0.98 -2.78
C GLU A 40 7.07 2.51 -2.72
N ARG A 41 8.27 3.08 -2.54
CA ARG A 41 8.47 4.54 -2.55
C ARG A 41 8.05 5.18 -3.86
N VAL A 42 8.45 4.61 -4.99
CA VAL A 42 8.09 5.11 -6.32
C VAL A 42 6.57 5.03 -6.54
N SER A 43 5.94 3.90 -6.19
CA SER A 43 4.50 3.72 -6.29
C SER A 43 3.74 4.73 -5.44
N THR A 44 4.16 4.94 -4.18
CA THR A 44 3.55 5.97 -3.31
C THR A 44 3.72 7.37 -3.89
N LEU A 45 4.91 7.69 -4.42
CA LEU A 45 5.16 9.01 -5.02
C LEU A 45 4.29 9.25 -6.25
N GLN A 46 4.12 8.23 -7.09
CA GLN A 46 3.24 8.29 -8.26
C GLN A 46 1.78 8.48 -7.86
N ALA A 47 1.29 7.74 -6.87
CA ALA A 47 -0.07 7.89 -6.36
C ALA A 47 -0.31 9.28 -5.75
N ASN A 48 0.66 9.80 -5.00
CA ASN A 48 0.60 11.15 -4.43
C ASN A 48 0.60 12.22 -5.51
N ASN A 49 1.39 12.04 -6.57
CA ASN A 49 1.43 12.98 -7.68
C ASN A 49 0.09 12.98 -8.44
N GLU A 50 -0.47 11.81 -8.74
CA GLU A 50 -1.79 11.69 -9.37
C GLU A 50 -2.89 12.33 -8.51
N LYS A 51 -2.86 12.10 -7.20
CA LYS A 51 -3.78 12.75 -6.26
C LYS A 51 -3.62 14.27 -6.30
N LEU A 52 -2.39 14.78 -6.25
CA LEU A 52 -2.12 16.21 -6.28
C LEU A 52 -2.63 16.85 -7.58
N TYR A 53 -2.45 16.19 -8.73
CA TYR A 53 -3.02 16.65 -10.00
C TYR A 53 -4.55 16.74 -9.95
N LYS A 54 -5.22 15.73 -9.39
CA LYS A 54 -6.68 15.73 -9.22
C LYS A 54 -7.13 16.84 -8.28
N ASP A 55 -6.40 17.05 -7.18
CA ASP A 55 -6.69 18.13 -6.23
C ASP A 55 -6.55 19.49 -6.92
N ILE A 56 -5.46 19.71 -7.68
CA ILE A 56 -5.25 20.93 -8.47
C ILE A 56 -6.39 21.14 -9.46
N GLU A 57 -6.79 20.11 -10.21
CA GLU A 57 -7.90 20.19 -11.17
C GLU A 57 -9.23 20.51 -10.49
N TYR A 58 -9.51 19.88 -9.34
CA TYR A 58 -10.70 20.13 -8.54
C TYR A 58 -10.75 21.58 -8.05
N TYR A 59 -9.63 22.08 -7.51
CA TYR A 59 -9.52 23.45 -6.98
C TYR A 59 -9.41 24.53 -8.06
N ALA A 60 -9.00 24.18 -9.28
CA ALA A 60 -9.02 25.09 -10.41
C ALA A 60 -10.43 25.57 -10.75
N ASN A 61 -11.46 24.80 -10.40
CA ASN A 61 -12.85 25.24 -10.49
C ASN A 61 -13.21 26.14 -9.30
N THR A 62 -13.45 27.43 -9.58
CA THR A 62 -13.80 28.44 -8.56
C THR A 62 -15.01 28.05 -7.70
N ARG A 63 -15.97 27.27 -8.21
CA ARG A 63 -17.12 26.80 -7.41
C ARG A 63 -16.70 25.77 -6.36
N ASN A 64 -15.80 24.86 -6.70
CA ASN A 64 -15.29 23.85 -5.78
C ASN A 64 -14.38 24.49 -4.72
N LEU A 65 -13.55 25.45 -5.14
CA LEU A 65 -12.73 26.24 -4.22
C LEU A 65 -13.60 26.98 -3.19
N MET A 66 -14.69 27.61 -3.64
CA MET A 66 -15.65 28.27 -2.76
C MET A 66 -16.31 27.30 -1.78
N LYS A 67 -16.66 26.09 -2.24
CA LYS A 67 -17.26 25.05 -1.39
C LYS A 67 -16.33 24.63 -0.26
N GLU A 68 -15.05 24.39 -0.56
CA GLU A 68 -14.06 24.06 0.47
C GLU A 68 -13.70 25.24 1.37
N PHE A 69 -13.72 26.46 0.83
CA PHE A 69 -13.57 27.64 1.68
C PHE A 69 -14.73 27.76 2.68
N LEU A 70 -15.98 27.57 2.24
CA LEU A 70 -17.17 27.62 3.09
C LEU A 70 -17.21 26.48 4.11
N SER A 71 -16.68 25.29 3.78
CA SER A 71 -16.61 24.15 4.69
C SER A 71 -15.70 24.43 5.90
N LEU A 72 -14.63 25.23 5.73
CA LEU A 72 -13.73 25.63 6.83
C LEU A 72 -14.39 26.53 7.89
N PHE A 73 -15.47 27.25 7.54
CA PHE A 73 -16.18 28.16 8.44
C PHE A 73 -17.51 27.57 8.96
N ASP A 74 -17.76 26.26 8.72
CA ASP A 74 -19.04 25.59 8.99
C ASP A 74 -20.25 26.40 8.47
N TYR A 75 -20.06 27.05 7.32
CA TYR A 75 -21.04 27.98 6.78
C TYR A 75 -22.12 27.21 6.03
N LYS A 76 -23.30 27.07 6.64
CA LYS A 76 -24.52 26.61 5.97
C LYS A 76 -25.23 27.78 5.32
N ARG A 77 -25.57 27.67 4.03
CA ARG A 77 -26.41 28.68 3.38
C ARG A 77 -27.80 28.65 4.02
N GLN A 78 -28.37 29.81 4.29
CA GLN A 78 -29.76 29.88 4.78
C GLN A 78 -30.68 29.22 3.74
N GLY A 79 -31.39 28.16 4.16
CA GLY A 79 -32.27 27.35 3.31
C GLY A 79 -31.71 26.00 2.82
N GLU A 80 -30.53 25.56 3.27
CA GLU A 80 -30.06 24.18 3.02
C GLU A 80 -30.72 23.17 3.99
N ASP A 81 -31.32 22.13 3.43
CA ASP A 81 -31.94 21.05 4.20
C ASP A 81 -30.88 20.19 4.90
N LEU A 82 -30.98 20.07 6.23
CA LEU A 82 -30.16 19.16 7.03
C LEU A 82 -30.71 17.73 6.93
N TYR A 83 -30.01 16.85 6.22
CA TYR A 83 -30.33 15.42 6.21
C TYR A 83 -29.63 14.69 7.37
N ILE A 84 -30.41 14.18 8.32
CA ILE A 84 -29.91 13.25 9.36
C ILE A 84 -30.09 11.83 8.84
N ILE A 85 -28.99 11.16 8.48
CA ILE A 85 -29.01 9.76 8.06
C ILE A 85 -29.00 8.89 9.33
N VAL A 86 -30.17 8.36 9.70
CA VAL A 86 -30.27 7.33 10.73
C VAL A 86 -30.20 5.96 10.05
N PRO A 87 -29.22 5.09 10.37
CA PRO A 87 -29.17 3.75 9.81
C PRO A 87 -30.39 2.96 10.29
N GLY A 88 -31.27 2.61 9.34
CA GLY A 88 -32.46 1.81 9.61
C GLY A 88 -32.06 0.44 10.12
N THR A 89 -32.53 0.07 11.31
CA THR A 89 -32.53 -1.33 11.73
C THR A 89 -33.38 -2.11 10.74
N VAL A 90 -32.77 -3.06 10.02
CA VAL A 90 -33.49 -4.02 9.20
C VAL A 90 -34.34 -4.88 10.14
N ARG A 91 -35.61 -4.51 10.31
CA ARG A 91 -36.58 -5.29 11.07
C ARG A 91 -37.24 -6.23 10.07
N GLU A 92 -36.79 -7.48 10.03
CA GLU A 92 -37.48 -8.57 9.33
C GLU A 92 -38.89 -8.71 9.91
N GLU A 93 -39.90 -8.30 9.14
CA GLU A 93 -41.29 -8.62 9.41
C GLU A 93 -41.49 -10.12 9.22
N VAL A 94 -41.51 -10.86 10.33
CA VAL A 94 -41.96 -12.25 10.35
C VAL A 94 -43.47 -12.26 10.09
N SER A 95 -43.82 -12.44 8.82
CA SER A 95 -45.13 -12.91 8.37
C SER A 95 -45.46 -14.24 9.04
N LYS A 96 -46.29 -14.22 10.09
CA LYS A 96 -47.19 -15.32 10.46
C LYS A 96 -48.50 -14.79 11.03
N SER A 97 -49.39 -14.37 10.13
CA SER A 97 -50.84 -14.45 10.32
C SER A 97 -51.38 -15.56 9.42
N ALA A 98 -51.37 -16.80 9.93
CA ALA A 98 -52.23 -17.90 9.47
C ALA A 98 -52.01 -19.12 10.38
N LEU A 99 -52.70 -19.13 11.52
CA LEU A 99 -53.50 -20.24 12.05
C LEU A 99 -54.26 -19.75 13.28
#